data_AF-A0A166YBE0-F1
#
_entry.id   AF-A0A166YBE0-F1
#
_cell.length_a   1.000
_cell.length_b   1.000
_cell.length_c   1.000
_cell.angle_alpha   90.00
_cell.angle_beta   90.00
_cell.angle_gamma   90.00
#
_symmetry.space_group_name_H-M   'P 1'
#
loop_
_entity.id
_entity.type
_entity.pdbx_description
1 polymer ?
#
loop_
_entity_poly.entity_id
_entity_poly.type
_entity_poly.pdbx_seq_one_letter_code
_entity_poly.pdbx_strand_id
1 'polypeptide(L)'
;MHHFVDPGTRDGPFYLTLNDLIQSNIFVDEQWNVTSIIDLEWTHTLPAEMQSPPYWLTSRSVDGFYEHKDREEFDEAVKEYLTVYEEEEVRRSSSGRQAEVQRRAWDSGSFWFFRAATVPKAMYNLFNRHIQPLFNEAHPDQSVFDDVFFFYWGRRASEFVDDKIRERKEYVQQLSDAYRDMGIVE
;
A
#
# COMPACT_ATOMS: atom_id res chain seq x y z
N MET A 1 3.71 9.08 16.20
CA MET A 1 3.05 10.01 15.24
C MET A 1 4.00 11.10 14.77
N HIS A 2 4.80 11.72 15.66
CA HIS A 2 5.82 12.72 15.27
C HIS A 2 6.96 12.19 14.36
N HIS A 3 7.08 10.87 14.19
CA HIS A 3 8.01 10.26 13.22
C HIS A 3 7.49 10.27 11.77
N PHE A 4 6.16 10.29 11.59
CA PHE A 4 5.52 10.13 10.27
C PHE A 4 4.68 11.35 9.84
N VAL A 5 4.60 12.36 10.71
CA VAL A 5 3.80 13.57 10.48
C VAL A 5 4.62 14.74 11.00
N ASP A 6 4.78 15.76 10.17
CA ASP A 6 5.39 17.03 10.56
C ASP A 6 4.34 17.92 11.26
N PRO A 7 4.51 18.25 12.55
CA PRO A 7 3.57 19.12 13.24
C PRO A 7 3.44 20.51 12.61
N GLY A 8 4.47 20.98 11.89
CA GLY A 8 4.49 22.29 11.23
C GLY A 8 3.52 22.42 10.06
N THR A 9 3.04 21.31 9.50
CA THR A 9 2.11 21.25 8.37
C THR A 9 0.69 20.83 8.75
N ARG A 10 0.41 20.74 10.06
CA ARG A 10 -0.90 20.34 10.60
C ARG A 10 -2.06 21.21 10.13
N ASP A 11 -1.82 22.50 9.95
CA ASP A 11 -2.82 23.47 9.49
C ASP A 11 -2.78 23.69 7.96
N GLY A 12 -2.02 22.86 7.25
CA GLY A 12 -1.89 22.85 5.80
C GLY A 12 -0.43 22.97 5.32
N PRO A 13 -0.22 22.97 4.00
CA PRO A 13 -1.26 23.07 2.96
C PRO A 13 -2.03 21.76 2.75
N PHE A 14 -3.22 21.88 2.15
CA PHE A 14 -4.03 20.73 1.73
C PHE A 14 -4.19 20.75 0.21
N TYR A 15 -4.21 19.57 -0.40
CA TYR A 15 -4.28 19.41 -1.85
C TYR A 15 -5.45 18.53 -2.25
N LEU A 16 -6.06 18.84 -3.40
CA LEU A 16 -7.03 17.95 -4.03
C LEU A 16 -6.31 16.70 -4.54
N THR A 17 -6.75 15.52 -4.12
CA THR A 17 -6.12 14.25 -4.45
C THR A 17 -7.13 13.31 -5.08
N LEU A 18 -6.74 12.70 -6.20
CA LEU A 18 -7.49 11.62 -6.83
C LEU A 18 -7.15 10.31 -6.09
N ASN A 19 -7.83 10.05 -4.98
CA ASN A 19 -7.45 8.98 -4.03
C ASN A 19 -7.53 7.57 -4.64
N ASP A 20 -8.43 7.36 -5.62
CA ASP A 20 -8.59 6.09 -6.34
C ASP A 20 -8.02 6.14 -7.77
N LEU A 21 -6.94 6.90 -7.96
CA LEU A 21 -6.24 6.95 -9.24
C LEU A 21 -5.38 5.69 -9.39
N ILE A 22 -5.93 4.66 -10.04
CA ILE A 22 -5.25 3.41 -10.44
C ILE A 22 -5.11 3.32 -11.96
N GLN A 23 -4.29 2.37 -12.47
CA GLN A 23 -4.02 2.28 -13.91
C GLN A 23 -5.29 2.13 -14.76
N SER A 24 -6.29 1.38 -14.27
CA SER A 24 -7.55 1.18 -15.00
C SER A 24 -8.39 2.45 -15.15
N ASN A 25 -8.08 3.49 -14.37
CA ASN A 25 -8.80 4.76 -14.40
C ASN A 25 -8.12 5.80 -15.30
N ILE A 26 -7.00 5.46 -15.94
CA ILE A 26 -6.23 6.33 -16.84
C ILE A 26 -6.31 5.79 -18.27
N PHE A 27 -6.90 6.57 -19.16
CA PHE A 27 -6.97 6.25 -20.59
C PHE A 27 -5.84 6.95 -21.34
N VAL A 28 -5.26 6.23 -22.30
CA VAL A 28 -4.18 6.73 -23.16
C VAL A 28 -4.49 6.51 -24.64
N ASP A 29 -3.92 7.34 -25.50
CA ASP A 29 -3.94 7.13 -26.95
C ASP A 29 -2.83 6.16 -27.42
N GLU A 30 -2.73 5.94 -28.73
CA GLU A 30 -1.72 5.07 -29.35
C GLU A 30 -0.27 5.54 -29.12
N GLN A 31 -0.06 6.79 -28.72
CA GLN A 31 1.23 7.38 -28.40
C GLN A 31 1.47 7.49 -26.88
N TRP A 32 0.64 6.84 -26.06
CA TRP A 32 0.69 6.86 -24.59
C TRP A 32 0.40 8.22 -23.95
N ASN A 33 -0.21 9.17 -24.67
CA ASN A 33 -0.64 10.41 -24.05
C ASN A 33 -1.91 10.17 -23.23
N VAL A 34 -1.99 10.73 -22.02
CA VAL A 34 -3.20 10.66 -21.19
C VAL A 34 -4.32 11.44 -21.87
N THR A 35 -5.41 10.75 -22.21
CA THR A 35 -6.58 11.33 -22.89
C THR A 35 -7.73 11.62 -21.93
N SER A 36 -7.88 10.80 -20.89
CA SER A 36 -8.96 10.94 -19.91
C SER A 36 -8.62 10.25 -18.60
N ILE A 37 -9.15 10.79 -17.50
CA ILE A 37 -9.16 10.15 -16.19
C ILE A 37 -10.63 9.99 -15.78
N ILE A 38 -11.02 8.78 -15.37
CA ILE A 38 -12.38 8.46 -14.95
C ILE A 38 -12.43 8.15 -13.45
N ASP A 39 -13.63 7.83 -12.96
CA ASP A 39 -13.85 7.33 -11.60
C ASP A 39 -13.36 8.30 -10.50
N LEU A 40 -13.86 9.54 -10.57
CA LEU A 40 -13.43 10.64 -9.70
C LEU A 40 -14.24 10.75 -8.40
N GLU A 41 -15.14 9.81 -8.11
CA GLU A 41 -16.10 9.90 -6.99
C GLU A 41 -15.43 9.92 -5.61
N TRP A 42 -14.22 9.36 -5.51
CA TRP A 42 -13.40 9.34 -4.29
C TRP A 42 -12.37 10.48 -4.23
N THR A 43 -12.49 11.47 -5.11
CA THR A 43 -11.63 12.66 -5.05
C THR A 43 -11.93 13.48 -3.81
N HIS A 44 -10.92 13.75 -3.00
CA HIS A 44 -11.07 14.61 -1.83
C HIS A 44 -9.77 15.36 -1.51
N THR A 45 -9.86 16.28 -0.57
CA THR A 45 -8.72 17.06 -0.10
C THR A 45 -7.94 16.28 0.97
N LEU A 46 -6.62 16.25 0.87
CA LEU A 46 -5.70 15.60 1.81
C LEU A 46 -4.62 16.59 2.28
N PRO A 47 -4.09 16.43 3.51
CA PRO A 47 -2.89 17.14 3.95
C PRO A 47 -1.71 16.89 3.00
N ALA A 48 -0.75 17.82 3.00
CA ALA A 48 0.46 17.73 2.21
C ALA A 48 1.24 16.43 2.46
N GLU A 49 1.31 16.01 3.72
CA GLU A 49 2.07 14.84 4.18
C GLU A 49 1.43 13.51 3.76
N MET A 50 0.15 13.54 3.38
CA MET A 50 -0.56 12.38 2.85
C MET A 50 -0.49 12.31 1.32
N GLN A 51 0.07 13.33 0.66
CA GLN A 51 0.43 13.19 -0.76
C GLN A 51 1.53 12.15 -0.87
N SER A 52 1.37 11.23 -1.81
CA SER A 52 2.34 10.17 -2.02
C SER A 52 2.40 9.76 -3.49
N PRO A 53 3.55 9.24 -3.94
CA PRO A 53 3.63 8.52 -5.21
C PRO A 53 2.58 7.40 -5.27
N PRO A 54 2.07 7.06 -6.47
CA PRO A 54 1.18 5.92 -6.62
C PRO A 54 1.88 4.62 -6.21
N TYR A 55 1.24 3.76 -5.40
CA TYR A 55 1.83 2.47 -5.00
C TYR A 55 2.00 1.51 -6.18
N TRP A 56 1.26 1.73 -7.26
CA TRP A 56 1.15 0.83 -8.39
C TRP A 56 2.16 1.10 -9.50
N LEU A 57 3.13 2.01 -9.30
CA LEU A 57 4.17 2.35 -10.29
C LEU A 57 4.90 1.11 -10.84
N THR A 58 5.07 0.07 -10.02
CA THR A 58 5.69 -1.21 -10.41
C THR A 58 4.67 -2.34 -10.60
N SER A 59 3.41 -2.00 -10.86
CA SER A 59 2.29 -2.94 -11.05
C SER A 59 2.06 -3.91 -9.88
N ARG A 60 2.45 -3.52 -8.67
CA ARG A 60 2.22 -4.30 -7.43
C ARG A 60 0.95 -3.85 -6.71
N SER A 61 0.36 -4.77 -5.94
CA SER A 61 -0.61 -4.38 -4.93
C SER A 61 0.08 -3.56 -3.84
N VAL A 62 -0.69 -2.72 -3.14
CA VAL A 62 -0.15 -1.87 -2.06
C VAL A 62 0.63 -2.65 -1.00
N ASP A 63 0.30 -3.92 -0.76
CA ASP A 63 0.96 -4.83 0.18
C ASP A 63 1.80 -5.93 -0.48
N GLY A 64 2.03 -5.84 -1.79
CA GLY A 64 2.66 -6.86 -2.63
C GLY A 64 4.19 -6.77 -2.71
N PHE A 65 4.83 -6.04 -1.80
CA PHE A 65 6.28 -5.83 -1.75
C PHE A 65 6.93 -6.85 -0.82
N TYR A 66 6.90 -8.12 -1.25
CA TYR A 66 7.31 -9.23 -0.39
C TYR A 66 8.81 -9.52 -0.42
N GLU A 67 9.45 -9.25 -1.54
CA GLU A 67 10.87 -9.51 -1.73
C GLU A 67 11.68 -8.21 -1.74
N HIS A 68 12.96 -8.29 -1.38
CA HIS A 68 13.87 -7.14 -1.42
C HIS A 68 13.92 -6.49 -2.81
N LYS A 69 13.95 -7.31 -3.86
CA LYS A 69 13.95 -6.85 -5.26
C LYS A 69 12.72 -6.00 -5.61
N ASP A 70 11.55 -6.35 -5.07
CA ASP A 70 10.30 -5.65 -5.35
C ASP A 70 10.31 -4.26 -4.71
N ARG A 71 10.95 -4.16 -3.53
CA ARG A 71 11.18 -2.90 -2.83
C ARG A 71 12.20 -2.03 -3.56
N GLU A 72 13.31 -2.59 -4.00
CA GLU A 72 14.33 -1.86 -4.78
C GLU A 72 13.76 -1.29 -6.08
N GLU A 73 13.01 -2.11 -6.84
CA GLU A 73 12.34 -1.67 -8.06
C GLU A 73 11.39 -0.50 -7.80
N PHE A 74 10.62 -0.57 -6.71
CA PHE A 74 9.70 0.51 -6.34
C PHE A 74 10.44 1.76 -5.85
N ASP A 75 11.55 1.62 -5.14
CA ASP A 75 12.40 2.74 -4.74
C ASP A 75 12.99 3.48 -5.94
N GLU A 76 13.39 2.76 -6.99
CA GLU A 76 13.86 3.35 -8.25
C GLU A 76 12.73 4.09 -8.98
N ALA A 77 11.57 3.44 -9.14
CA ALA A 77 10.39 4.05 -9.77
C ALA A 77 9.92 5.32 -9.03
N VAL A 78 9.93 5.31 -7.68
CA VAL A 78 9.57 6.47 -6.88
C VAL A 78 10.57 7.61 -7.04
N LYS A 79 11.87 7.32 -7.12
CA LYS A 79 12.91 8.34 -7.37
C LYS A 79 12.71 9.02 -8.73
N GLU A 80 12.42 8.24 -9.77
CA GLU A 80 12.12 8.75 -11.10
C GLU A 80 10.84 9.61 -11.08
N TYR A 81 9.76 9.08 -10.52
CA TYR A 81 8.49 9.77 -10.38
C TYR A 81 8.65 11.12 -9.67
N LEU A 82 9.34 11.15 -8.52
CA LEU A 82 9.51 12.38 -7.74
C LEU A 82 10.38 13.41 -8.46
N THR A 83 11.33 12.96 -9.29
CA THR A 83 12.13 13.85 -10.13
C THR A 83 11.28 14.54 -11.19
N VAL A 84 10.50 13.77 -11.95
CA VAL A 84 9.58 14.32 -12.96
C VAL A 84 8.49 15.19 -12.32
N TYR A 85 7.96 14.77 -11.16
CA TYR A 85 6.97 15.54 -10.41
C TYR A 85 7.51 16.92 -10.03
N GLU A 86 8.74 16.98 -9.51
CA GLU A 86 9.39 18.23 -9.11
C GLU A 86 9.61 19.17 -10.30
N GLU A 87 10.10 18.65 -11.43
CA GLU A 87 10.28 19.41 -12.66
C GLU A 87 8.95 20.04 -13.12
N GLU A 88 7.88 19.25 -13.14
CA GLU A 88 6.55 19.70 -13.53
C GLU A 88 5.94 20.69 -12.54
N GLU A 89 6.15 20.48 -11.23
CA GLU A 89 5.69 21.38 -10.17
C GLU A 89 6.35 22.77 -10.31
N VAL A 90 7.68 22.79 -10.49
CA VAL A 90 8.46 24.02 -10.68
C VAL A 90 8.06 24.71 -11.99
N ARG A 91 7.87 23.95 -13.08
CA ARG A 91 7.44 24.50 -14.36
C ARG A 91 6.07 25.19 -14.27
N ARG A 92 5.14 24.66 -13.46
CA ARG A 92 3.77 25.20 -13.33
C ARG A 92 3.62 26.28 -12.26
N SER A 93 4.39 26.21 -11.18
CA SER A 93 4.17 27.02 -9.97
C SER A 93 5.41 27.75 -9.45
N SER A 94 6.57 27.57 -10.10
CA SER A 94 7.87 28.10 -9.64
C SER A 94 8.27 27.68 -8.22
N SER A 95 7.68 26.59 -7.71
CA SER A 95 7.92 26.05 -6.38
C SER A 95 7.90 24.52 -6.46
N GLY A 96 8.80 23.84 -5.76
CA GLY A 96 8.87 22.37 -5.64
C GLY A 96 8.41 21.86 -4.27
N ARG A 97 7.48 22.57 -3.61
CA ARG A 97 7.11 22.32 -2.21
C ARG A 97 6.42 20.97 -2.02
N GLN A 98 5.56 20.56 -2.95
CA GLN A 98 4.88 19.27 -2.87
C GLN A 98 5.84 18.11 -3.12
N ALA A 99 6.73 18.23 -4.10
CA ALA A 99 7.77 17.25 -4.35
C ALA A 99 8.67 17.06 -3.12
N GLU A 100 9.08 18.15 -2.47
CA GLU A 100 9.87 18.12 -1.25
C GLU A 100 9.14 17.41 -0.10
N VAL A 101 7.86 17.70 0.10
CA VAL A 101 7.03 17.03 1.11
C VAL A 101 6.90 15.53 0.82
N GLN A 102 6.65 15.15 -0.44
CA GLN A 102 6.54 13.74 -0.83
C GLN A 102 7.87 12.99 -0.66
N ARG A 103 9.02 13.61 -0.98
CA ARG A 103 10.35 13.04 -0.70
C ARG A 103 10.55 12.80 0.80
N ARG A 104 10.25 13.79 1.65
CA ARG A 104 10.33 13.61 3.11
C ARG A 104 9.39 12.51 3.61
N ALA A 105 8.17 12.44 3.09
CA ALA A 105 7.20 11.40 3.45
C ALA A 105 7.69 10.01 3.03
N TRP A 106 8.40 9.91 1.91
CA TRP A 106 9.05 8.69 1.48
C TRP A 106 10.19 8.27 2.40
N ASP A 107 11.16 9.17 2.63
CA ASP A 107 12.38 8.91 3.39
C ASP A 107 12.11 8.56 4.87
N SER A 108 11.07 9.16 5.45
CA SER A 108 10.64 8.90 6.83
C SER A 108 9.84 7.60 7.00
N GLY A 109 9.42 6.95 5.90
CA GLY A 109 8.48 5.83 5.95
C GLY A 109 7.01 6.26 6.18
N SER A 110 6.70 7.55 6.13
CA SER A 110 5.33 8.07 6.24
C SER A 110 4.41 7.53 5.15
N PHE A 111 4.95 7.30 3.96
CA PHE A 111 4.26 6.59 2.88
C PHE A 111 3.63 5.28 3.38
N TRP A 112 4.43 4.42 4.01
CA TRP A 112 3.99 3.12 4.51
C TRP A 112 3.02 3.26 5.66
N PHE A 113 3.28 4.19 6.58
CA PHE A 113 2.39 4.50 7.68
C PHE A 113 0.98 4.88 7.19
N PHE A 114 0.88 5.85 6.28
CA PHE A 114 -0.42 6.30 5.77
C PHE A 114 -1.13 5.23 4.94
N ARG A 115 -0.41 4.45 4.13
CA ARG A 115 -1.02 3.32 3.40
C ARG A 115 -1.53 2.23 4.36
N ALA A 116 -0.80 1.92 5.43
CA ALA A 116 -1.27 0.98 6.44
C ALA A 116 -2.50 1.49 7.19
N ALA A 117 -2.55 2.80 7.49
CA ALA A 117 -3.67 3.42 8.18
C ALA A 117 -4.92 3.56 7.30
N THR A 118 -4.77 3.70 5.99
CA THR A 118 -5.88 3.97 5.05
C THR A 118 -6.35 2.75 4.28
N VAL A 119 -5.54 1.68 4.19
CA VAL A 119 -5.90 0.44 3.50
C VAL A 119 -5.91 -0.73 4.49
N PRO A 120 -7.05 -1.01 5.14
CA PRO A 120 -7.13 -2.03 6.20
C PRO A 120 -6.62 -3.41 5.79
N LYS A 121 -6.88 -3.82 4.54
CA LYS A 121 -6.41 -5.11 4.00
C LYS A 121 -4.88 -5.20 3.94
N ALA A 122 -4.20 -4.08 3.75
CA ALA A 122 -2.75 -4.00 3.60
C ALA A 122 -2.03 -3.80 4.93
N MET A 123 -2.74 -3.29 5.95
CA MET A 123 -2.17 -2.84 7.22
C MET A 123 -1.18 -3.83 7.84
N TYR A 124 -1.56 -5.11 7.93
CA TYR A 124 -0.73 -6.15 8.55
C TYR A 124 0.63 -6.30 7.83
N ASN A 125 0.58 -6.51 6.52
CA ASN A 125 1.78 -6.71 5.70
C ASN A 125 2.65 -5.45 5.68
N LEU A 126 2.04 -4.28 5.53
CA LEU A 126 2.75 -3.00 5.53
C LEU A 126 3.43 -2.71 6.87
N PHE A 127 2.74 -3.00 7.98
CA PHE A 127 3.30 -2.83 9.30
C PHE A 127 4.53 -3.73 9.50
N ASN A 128 4.36 -5.05 9.32
CA ASN A 128 5.43 -6.01 9.56
C ASN A 128 6.64 -5.81 8.63
N ARG A 129 6.41 -5.44 7.37
CA ARG A 129 7.50 -5.38 6.37
C ARG A 129 8.15 -4.02 6.20
N HIS A 130 7.44 -2.93 6.52
CA HIS A 130 7.93 -1.58 6.18
C HIS A 130 7.90 -0.58 7.34
N ILE A 131 7.09 -0.82 8.38
CA ILE A 131 7.01 0.08 9.54
C ILE A 131 7.80 -0.49 10.72
N GLN A 132 7.57 -1.75 11.07
CA GLN A 132 8.22 -2.44 12.17
C GLN A 132 9.77 -2.45 12.05
N PRO A 133 10.39 -2.70 10.87
CA PRO A 133 11.83 -2.66 10.72
C PRO A 133 12.45 -1.29 11.03
N LEU A 134 11.69 -0.18 10.85
CA LEU A 134 12.17 1.17 11.16
C LEU A 134 12.45 1.36 12.66
N PHE A 135 11.84 0.53 13.51
CA PHE A 135 12.04 0.56 14.96
C PHE A 135 12.94 -0.59 15.44
N ASN A 136 12.87 -1.75 14.77
CA ASN A 136 13.73 -2.89 15.06
C ASN A 136 13.81 -3.82 13.84
N GLU A 137 14.99 -3.91 13.24
CA GLU A 137 15.25 -4.68 12.01
C GLU A 137 15.03 -6.19 12.18
N ALA A 138 15.15 -6.74 13.39
CA ALA A 138 15.04 -8.18 13.64
C ALA A 138 13.61 -8.65 13.96
N HIS A 139 12.70 -7.74 14.33
CA HIS A 139 11.33 -8.11 14.71
C HIS A 139 10.47 -8.72 13.59
N PRO A 140 10.58 -8.31 12.31
CA PRO A 140 9.82 -8.94 11.23
C PRO A 140 10.08 -10.45 11.08
N ASP A 141 11.25 -10.92 11.49
CA ASP A 141 11.65 -12.33 11.44
C ASP A 141 11.30 -13.11 12.73
N GLN A 142 10.70 -12.45 13.71
CA GLN A 142 10.33 -13.04 15.00
C GLN A 142 8.82 -13.25 15.09
N SER A 143 8.40 -14.40 15.64
CA SER A 143 6.98 -14.68 15.89
C SER A 143 6.40 -13.90 17.07
N VAL A 144 7.21 -13.18 17.85
CA VAL A 144 6.80 -12.56 19.11
C VAL A 144 5.59 -11.62 18.94
N PHE A 145 5.52 -10.88 17.84
CA PHE A 145 4.38 -10.02 17.56
C PHE A 145 3.14 -10.85 17.22
N ASP A 146 3.27 -11.87 16.38
CA ASP A 146 2.17 -12.74 16.01
C ASP A 146 1.63 -13.45 17.25
N ASP A 147 2.49 -14.02 18.09
CA ASP A 147 2.13 -14.75 19.31
C ASP A 147 1.39 -13.87 20.33
N VAL A 148 1.80 -12.60 20.47
CA VAL A 148 1.19 -11.65 21.42
C VAL A 148 -0.09 -11.04 20.86
N PHE A 149 -0.08 -10.59 19.61
CA PHE A 149 -1.23 -9.93 18.98
C PHE A 149 -2.32 -10.92 18.54
N PHE A 150 -1.99 -12.20 18.41
CA PHE A 150 -2.91 -13.28 18.05
C PHE A 150 -4.27 -13.17 18.75
N PHE A 151 -4.26 -13.00 20.07
CA PHE A 151 -5.48 -12.96 20.89
C PHE A 151 -6.33 -11.68 20.70
N TYR A 152 -5.77 -10.64 20.08
CA TYR A 152 -6.48 -9.37 19.84
C TYR A 152 -7.15 -9.31 18.47
N TRP A 153 -6.89 -10.25 17.56
CA TRP A 153 -7.59 -10.34 16.27
C TRP A 153 -9.07 -10.71 16.42
N GLY A 154 -9.48 -11.29 17.55
CA GLY A 154 -10.87 -11.57 17.84
C GLY A 154 -11.08 -12.25 19.19
N ARG A 155 -12.29 -12.13 19.73
CA ARG A 155 -12.66 -12.66 21.07
C ARG A 155 -12.48 -14.18 21.25
N ARG A 156 -12.27 -14.93 20.16
CA ARG A 156 -12.10 -16.40 20.10
C ARG A 156 -11.12 -16.77 18.98
N ALA A 157 -9.97 -16.09 18.95
CA ALA A 157 -9.02 -16.20 17.85
C ALA A 157 -8.53 -17.66 17.64
N SER A 158 -8.22 -18.37 18.72
CA SER A 158 -7.84 -19.80 18.69
C SER A 158 -8.92 -20.66 18.04
N GLU A 159 -10.14 -20.61 18.57
CA GLU A 159 -11.21 -21.47 18.08
C GLU A 159 -11.60 -21.11 16.64
N PHE A 160 -11.58 -19.82 16.30
CA PHE A 160 -11.82 -19.38 14.94
C PHE A 160 -10.80 -19.98 13.96
N VAL A 161 -9.51 -19.98 14.30
CA VAL A 161 -8.47 -20.57 13.47
C VAL A 161 -8.64 -22.09 13.37
N ASP A 162 -8.88 -22.77 14.49
CA ASP A 162 -9.10 -24.22 14.52
C ASP A 162 -10.31 -24.62 13.66
N ASP A 163 -11.42 -23.88 13.78
CA ASP A 163 -12.62 -24.08 12.98
C ASP A 163 -12.32 -23.86 11.48
N LYS A 164 -11.61 -22.79 11.12
CA LYS A 164 -11.22 -22.53 9.71
C LYS A 164 -10.29 -23.59 9.13
N ILE A 165 -9.38 -24.14 9.93
CA ILE A 165 -8.50 -25.24 9.50
C ILE A 165 -9.33 -26.50 9.24
N ARG A 166 -10.32 -26.81 10.09
CA ARG A 166 -11.23 -27.94 9.89
C ARG A 166 -12.11 -27.75 8.65
N GLU A 167 -12.76 -26.60 8.53
CA GLU A 167 -13.60 -26.24 7.37
C GLU A 167 -12.81 -26.31 6.06
N ARG A 168 -11.56 -25.85 6.03
CA ARG A 168 -10.70 -25.95 4.83
C ARG A 168 -10.43 -27.40 4.44
N LYS A 169 -10.18 -28.29 5.40
CA LYS A 169 -9.96 -29.72 5.12
C LYS A 169 -11.20 -30.35 4.51
N GLU A 170 -12.36 -30.07 5.08
CA GLU A 170 -13.66 -30.54 4.56
C GLU A 170 -13.93 -30.01 3.14
N TYR A 171 -13.70 -28.72 2.92
CA TYR A 171 -13.86 -28.08 1.61
C TYR A 171 -12.95 -28.71 0.54
N VAL A 172 -11.66 -28.90 0.84
CA VAL A 172 -10.71 -29.52 -0.11
C VAL A 172 -11.12 -30.96 -0.45
N GLN A 173 -11.62 -31.71 0.53
CA GLN A 173 -12.12 -33.07 0.29
C GLN A 173 -13.34 -33.05 -0.65
N GLN A 174 -14.35 -32.22 -0.33
CA GLN A 174 -15.55 -32.08 -1.16
C GLN A 174 -15.21 -31.63 -2.59
N LEU A 175 -14.27 -30.68 -2.73
CA LEU A 175 -13.81 -30.21 -4.02
C LEU A 175 -13.12 -31.32 -4.81
N SER A 176 -12.29 -32.13 -4.15
CA SER A 176 -11.60 -33.27 -4.79
C SER A 176 -12.59 -34.34 -5.26
N ASP A 177 -13.63 -34.63 -4.46
CA ASP A 177 -14.68 -35.57 -4.84
C ASP A 177 -15.52 -35.03 -6.00
N ALA A 178 -15.86 -33.73 -6.00
CA ALA A 178 -16.56 -33.10 -7.11
C ALA A 178 -15.76 -33.13 -8.43
N TYR A 179 -14.44 -32.87 -8.39
CA TYR A 179 -13.59 -32.99 -9.59
C TYR A 179 -13.53 -34.42 -10.12
N ARG A 180 -13.45 -35.42 -9.22
CA ARG A 180 -13.50 -36.84 -9.59
C ARG A 180 -14.82 -37.20 -10.26
N ASP A 181 -15.94 -36.73 -9.73
CA ASP A 181 -17.29 -36.99 -10.26
C ASP A 181 -17.51 -36.31 -11.63
N MET A 182 -16.84 -35.18 -11.88
CA MET A 182 -16.88 -34.48 -13.17
C MET A 182 -15.95 -35.08 -14.24
N GLY A 183 -15.20 -36.13 -13.92
CA GLY A 183 -14.23 -36.75 -14.84
C GLY A 183 -13.04 -35.84 -15.19
N ILE A 184 -12.85 -34.76 -14.44
CA ILE A 184 -11.67 -33.90 -14.50
C ILE A 184 -10.66 -34.50 -13.54
N VAL A 185 -9.99 -35.55 -14.00
CA VAL A 185 -8.86 -36.16 -13.30
C VAL A 185 -7.60 -35.70 -14.04
N GLU A 186 -6.71 -35.00 -13.35
CA GLU A 186 -5.28 -35.05 -13.68
C GLU A 186 -4.71 -36.41 -13.27
#